data_AF-A0A250X7S9-F1
#
_entry.id   AF-A0A250X7S9-F1
#
_cell.length_a   1.000
_cell.length_b   1.000
_cell.length_c   1.000
_cell.angle_alpha   90.00
_cell.angle_beta   90.00
_cell.angle_gamma   90.00
#
_symmetry.space_group_name_H-M   'P 1'
#
loop_
_entity.id
_entity.type
_entity.pdbx_description
1 polymer ?
#
loop_
_entity_poly.entity_id
_entity_poly.type
_entity_poly.pdbx_seq_one_letter_code
_entity_poly.pdbx_strand_id
1 'polypeptide(L)'
;MEDTSIASDLGLDLKLLTSFLMSIELHYNPHHYHNKTHAADVLQMMHVIVKRSLLKCGVADAPLAKLAYVVAAMVHDVDHYGLNNDFLVNSRSALALIHNDRSPMESHHCSLTFTT
;
A
#
# COMPACT_ATOMS: atom_id res chain seq x y z
N MET A 1 16.83 -5.93 12.09
CA MET A 1 16.41 -5.66 10.70
C MET A 1 17.37 -4.62 10.16
N GLU A 2 18.09 -4.91 9.07
CA GLU A 2 18.96 -3.89 8.43
C GLU A 2 18.11 -2.78 7.84
N ASP A 3 18.51 -1.54 8.11
CA ASP A 3 17.95 -0.33 7.50
C ASP A 3 18.07 -0.41 5.97
N THR A 4 17.04 0.09 5.27
CA THR A 4 17.02 0.16 3.80
C THR A 4 17.69 1.41 3.26
N SER A 5 18.01 2.38 4.13
CA SER A 5 18.59 3.68 3.79
C SER A 5 17.73 4.54 2.85
N ILE A 6 16.48 4.14 2.58
CA ILE A 6 15.58 4.83 1.64
C ILE A 6 15.37 6.29 2.05
N ALA A 7 15.19 6.55 3.35
CA ALA A 7 14.96 7.90 3.85
C ALA A 7 16.17 8.81 3.65
N SER A 8 17.39 8.33 3.92
CA SER A 8 18.61 9.11 3.67
C SER A 8 18.88 9.29 2.18
N ASP A 9 18.70 8.24 1.38
CA ASP A 9 18.97 8.25 -0.07
C ASP A 9 18.07 9.23 -0.83
N LEU A 10 16.86 9.47 -0.33
CA LEU A 10 15.88 10.38 -0.92
C LEU A 10 15.73 11.71 -0.17
N GLY A 11 16.48 11.92 0.93
CA GLY A 11 16.38 13.12 1.75
C GLY A 11 14.99 13.31 2.39
N LEU A 12 14.32 12.22 2.78
CA LEU A 12 12.99 12.28 3.39
C LEU A 12 13.08 12.73 4.86
N ASP A 13 12.17 13.63 5.25
CA ASP A 13 11.95 13.92 6.67
C ASP A 13 11.35 12.69 7.36
N LEU A 14 12.11 12.08 8.26
CA LEU A 14 11.69 10.90 9.02
C LEU A 14 10.43 11.14 9.85
N LYS A 15 10.21 12.36 10.34
CA LYS A 15 8.99 12.69 11.08
C LYS A 15 7.78 12.67 10.15
N LEU A 16 7.89 13.34 9.00
CA LEU A 16 6.82 13.35 8.01
C LEU A 16 6.51 11.94 7.49
N LEU A 17 7.54 11.16 7.18
CA LEU A 17 7.39 9.77 6.76
C LEU A 17 6.69 8.94 7.84
N THR A 18 7.11 9.06 9.10
CA THR A 18 6.48 8.34 10.22
C THR A 18 5.02 8.75 10.39
N SER A 19 4.70 10.04 10.34
CA SER A 19 3.33 10.54 10.42
C SER A 19 2.45 10.01 9.29
N PHE A 20 2.98 9.98 8.05
CA PHE A 20 2.29 9.38 6.92
C PHE A 20 1.99 7.88 7.15
N LEU A 21 2.99 7.09 7.53
CA LEU A 21 2.82 5.65 7.74
C LEU A 21 1.85 5.34 8.89
N MET A 22 1.88 6.13 9.96
CA MET A 22 0.91 6.03 11.06
C MET A 22 -0.52 6.39 10.60
N SER A 23 -0.66 7.42 9.76
CA SER A 23 -1.95 7.79 9.18
C SER A 23 -2.52 6.63 8.35
N ILE A 24 -1.70 6.01 7.48
CA ILE A 24 -2.10 4.83 6.70
C ILE A 24 -2.53 3.67 7.61
N GLU A 25 -1.75 3.35 8.66
CA GLU A 25 -2.10 2.27 9.59
C GLU A 25 -3.47 2.49 10.27
N LEU A 26 -3.80 3.75 10.60
CA LEU A 26 -5.07 4.12 11.23
C LEU A 26 -6.28 3.97 10.29
N HIS A 27 -6.07 4.05 8.97
CA HIS A 27 -7.14 3.87 7.99
C HIS A 27 -7.42 2.40 7.65
N TYR A 28 -6.68 1.44 8.22
CA TYR A 28 -7.03 0.02 8.07
C TYR A 28 -8.17 -0.38 9.01
N ASN A 29 -9.31 -0.75 8.41
CA ASN A 29 -10.46 -1.25 9.13
C ASN A 29 -10.18 -2.61 9.81
N PRO A 30 -10.78 -2.91 10.98
CA PRO A 30 -10.53 -4.14 11.73
C PRO A 30 -11.27 -5.36 11.15
N HIS A 31 -11.11 -5.63 9.85
CA HIS A 31 -11.66 -6.83 9.21
C HIS A 31 -10.85 -8.07 9.54
N HIS A 32 -11.44 -9.25 9.33
CA HIS A 32 -10.78 -10.54 9.61
C HIS A 32 -9.50 -10.76 8.80
N TYR A 33 -9.42 -10.22 7.56
CA TYR A 33 -8.30 -10.42 6.66
C TYR A 33 -7.67 -9.10 6.17
N HIS A 34 -8.37 -8.29 5.36
CA HIS A 34 -7.88 -7.00 4.85
C HIS A 34 -7.79 -5.94 5.97
N ASN A 35 -6.77 -6.07 6.81
CA ASN A 35 -6.48 -5.24 7.97
C ASN A 35 -4.98 -4.87 7.97
N LYS A 36 -4.56 -4.08 8.95
CA LYS A 36 -3.16 -3.63 9.05
C LYS A 36 -2.13 -4.75 9.22
N THR A 37 -2.52 -5.90 9.78
CA THR A 37 -1.62 -7.06 9.89
C THR A 37 -1.36 -7.65 8.50
N HIS A 38 -2.39 -7.82 7.67
CA HIS A 38 -2.22 -8.23 6.27
C HIS A 38 -1.34 -7.27 5.49
N ALA A 39 -1.52 -5.95 5.66
CA ALA A 39 -0.65 -4.95 5.03
C ALA A 39 0.83 -5.11 5.47
N ALA A 40 1.06 -5.37 6.77
CA ALA A 40 2.40 -5.62 7.29
C ALA A 40 3.01 -6.92 6.74
N ASP A 41 2.22 -7.98 6.58
CA ASP A 41 2.65 -9.24 5.99
C ASP A 41 3.05 -9.07 4.51
N VAL A 42 2.26 -8.34 3.72
CA VAL A 42 2.58 -8.02 2.33
C VAL A 42 3.84 -7.17 2.23
N LEU A 43 4.00 -6.16 3.09
CA LEU A 43 5.23 -5.35 3.16
C LEU A 43 6.46 -6.21 3.48
N GLN A 44 6.34 -7.10 4.47
CA GLN A 44 7.43 -7.99 4.88
C GLN A 44 7.84 -8.90 3.73
N MET A 45 6.87 -9.52 3.05
CA MET A 45 7.14 -10.38 1.90
C MET A 45 7.78 -9.58 0.75
N MET A 46 7.27 -8.38 0.48
CA MET A 46 7.80 -7.52 -0.57
C MET A 46 9.26 -7.11 -0.29
N HIS A 47 9.60 -6.83 0.97
CA HIS A 47 10.98 -6.58 1.38
C HIS A 47 11.90 -7.77 1.06
N VAL A 48 11.44 -9.00 1.33
CA VAL A 48 12.20 -10.23 1.02
C VAL A 48 12.38 -10.41 -0.49
N ILE A 49 11.31 -10.23 -1.28
CA ILE A 49 11.36 -10.33 -2.75
C ILE A 49 12.32 -9.29 -3.34
N VAL A 50 12.25 -8.04 -2.87
CA VAL A 50 13.13 -6.96 -3.32
C VAL A 50 14.59 -7.31 -3.03
N LYS A 51 14.91 -7.70 -1.78
CA LYS A 51 16.29 -8.02 -1.39
C LYS A 51 16.86 -9.27 -2.07
N ARG A 52 16.04 -10.30 -2.25
CA ARG A 52 16.52 -11.60 -2.76
C ARG A 52 16.53 -11.70 -4.28
N SER A 53 15.68 -10.93 -4.96
CA SER A 53 15.45 -11.04 -6.40
C SER A 53 15.56 -9.70 -7.12
N LEU A 54 14.70 -8.71 -6.80
CA LEU A 54 14.57 -7.52 -7.65
C LEU A 54 15.81 -6.62 -7.67
N LEU A 55 16.54 -6.50 -6.54
CA LEU A 55 17.85 -5.82 -6.50
C LEU A 55 18.92 -6.55 -7.32
N LYS A 56 18.87 -7.88 -7.42
CA LYS A 56 19.83 -8.63 -8.24
C LYS A 56 19.54 -8.52 -9.73
N CYS A 57 18.28 -8.24 -10.07
CA CYS A 57 17.81 -8.06 -11.44
C CYS A 57 17.88 -6.61 -11.93
N GLY A 58 18.35 -5.67 -11.10
CA GLY A 58 18.41 -4.24 -11.45
C GLY A 58 17.06 -3.51 -11.44
N VAL A 59 15.98 -4.17 -10.98
CA VAL A 59 14.61 -3.64 -11.04
C VAL A 59 14.33 -2.67 -9.88
N ALA A 60 14.98 -2.88 -8.73
CA ALA A 60 14.74 -2.11 -7.51
C ALA A 60 15.95 -1.25 -7.07
N ASP A 61 16.89 -0.99 -7.98
CA ASP A 61 18.18 -0.36 -7.63
C ASP A 61 18.02 1.12 -7.26
N ALA A 62 17.11 1.81 -7.93
CA ALA A 62 16.83 3.21 -7.67
C ALA A 62 16.16 3.41 -6.29
N PRO A 63 16.62 4.35 -5.45
CA PRO A 63 16.01 4.62 -4.15
C PRO A 63 14.50 4.90 -4.24
N LEU A 64 14.06 5.60 -5.28
CA LEU A 64 12.64 5.86 -5.53
C LEU A 64 11.83 4.59 -5.79
N ALA A 65 12.39 3.61 -6.52
CA ALA A 65 11.73 2.32 -6.75
C ALA A 65 11.58 1.53 -5.44
N LYS A 66 12.60 1.54 -4.57
CA LYS A 66 12.52 0.92 -3.24
C LYS A 66 11.42 1.55 -2.40
N LEU A 67 11.32 2.89 -2.40
CA LEU A 67 10.24 3.60 -1.71
C LEU A 67 8.87 3.22 -2.29
N ALA A 68 8.74 3.19 -3.63
CA ALA A 68 7.49 2.86 -4.30
C ALA A 68 6.98 1.46 -3.90
N TYR A 69 7.85 0.46 -3.79
CA TYR A 69 7.45 -0.87 -3.33
C TYR A 69 7.01 -0.90 -1.87
N VAL A 70 7.66 -0.15 -0.99
CA VAL A 70 7.27 -0.03 0.42
C VAL A 70 5.90 0.65 0.54
N VAL A 71 5.73 1.81 -0.10
CA VAL A 71 4.47 2.56 -0.08
C VAL A 71 3.35 1.74 -0.70
N ALA A 72 3.55 1.17 -1.90
CA ALA A 72 2.54 0.36 -2.57
C ALA A 72 2.09 -0.83 -1.70
N ALA A 73 3.02 -1.57 -1.09
CA ALA A 73 2.66 -2.69 -0.22
C ALA A 73 1.85 -2.24 1.00
N MET A 74 2.21 -1.11 1.62
CA MET A 74 1.54 -0.61 2.81
C MET A 74 0.16 -0.02 2.55
N VAL A 75 -0.12 0.46 1.34
CA VAL A 75 -1.38 1.14 1.02
C VAL A 75 -2.33 0.32 0.17
N HIS A 76 -1.92 -0.85 -0.34
CA HIS A 76 -2.67 -1.56 -1.39
C HIS A 76 -4.10 -1.94 -1.00
N ASP A 77 -4.40 -2.03 0.30
CA ASP A 77 -5.71 -2.38 0.87
C ASP A 77 -6.20 -1.35 1.92
N VAL A 78 -5.66 -0.14 1.93
CA VAL A 78 -6.00 0.88 2.94
C VAL A 78 -7.49 1.28 2.85
N ASP A 79 -8.20 1.32 3.96
CA ASP A 79 -9.66 1.54 4.00
C ASP A 79 -10.48 0.51 3.19
N HIS A 80 -10.06 -0.76 3.19
CA HIS A 80 -10.86 -1.83 2.60
C HIS A 80 -12.19 -2.02 3.34
N TYR A 81 -13.28 -2.28 2.60
CA TYR A 81 -14.66 -2.41 3.15
C TYR A 81 -15.04 -3.85 3.56
N GLY A 82 -14.09 -4.78 3.57
CA GLY A 82 -14.37 -6.22 3.74
C GLY A 82 -15.19 -6.89 2.62
N LEU A 83 -15.41 -6.22 1.48
CA LEU A 83 -16.21 -6.71 0.35
C LEU A 83 -15.38 -6.66 -0.93
N ASN A 84 -15.48 -7.68 -1.79
CA ASN A 84 -14.73 -7.71 -3.05
C ASN A 84 -15.43 -6.89 -4.14
N ASN A 85 -14.70 -6.65 -5.24
CA ASN A 85 -15.21 -5.85 -6.36
C ASN A 85 -16.48 -6.42 -6.99
N ASP A 86 -16.60 -7.75 -7.12
CA ASP A 86 -17.81 -8.38 -7.65
C ASP A 86 -19.05 -8.02 -6.82
N PHE A 87 -18.93 -8.04 -5.49
CA PHE A 87 -20.01 -7.62 -4.60
C PHE A 87 -20.37 -6.15 -4.83
N LEU A 88 -19.37 -5.27 -4.91
CA LEU A 88 -19.59 -3.83 -5.09
C LEU A 88 -20.27 -3.51 -6.43
N VAL A 89 -19.82 -4.14 -7.51
CA VAL A 89 -20.40 -3.99 -8.85
C VAL A 89 -21.83 -4.53 -8.90
N ASN A 90 -22.04 -5.75 -8.41
CA ASN A 90 -23.37 -6.38 -8.43
C ASN A 90 -24.39 -5.64 -7.54
N SER A 91 -23.94 -5.04 -6.44
CA SER A 91 -24.77 -4.23 -5.55
C SER A 91 -24.92 -2.77 -6.01
N ARG A 92 -24.24 -2.36 -7.10
CA ARG A 92 -24.21 -0.97 -7.59
C ARG A 92 -23.82 0.01 -6.49
N SER A 93 -22.81 -0.34 -5.71
CA SER A 93 -22.31 0.51 -4.64
C SER A 93 -21.85 1.86 -5.20
N ALA A 94 -21.86 2.91 -4.37
CA ALA A 94 -21.39 4.23 -4.79
C ALA A 94 -19.95 4.18 -5.33
N LEU A 95 -19.10 3.34 -4.73
CA LEU A 95 -17.71 3.17 -5.14
C LEU A 95 -17.61 2.52 -6.53
N ALA A 96 -18.43 1.51 -6.81
CA ALA A 96 -18.49 0.90 -8.15
C ALA A 96 -18.93 1.91 -9.21
N LEU A 97 -19.92 2.75 -8.90
CA LEU A 97 -20.40 3.79 -9.82
C LEU A 97 -19.32 4.86 -10.10
N ILE A 98 -18.61 5.33 -9.06
CA ILE A 98 -17.54 6.33 -9.21
C ILE A 98 -16.40 5.80 -10.09
N HIS A 99 -16.05 4.53 -9.94
CA HIS A 99 -14.97 3.89 -10.69
C HIS A 99 -15.41 3.15 -11.96
N ASN A 100 -16.67 3.33 -12.38
CA ASN A 100 -17.23 2.70 -13.58
C ASN A 100 -16.97 1.18 -13.63
N ASP A 101 -17.18 0.51 -12.50
CA ASP A 101 -16.97 -0.93 -12.29
C ASP A 101 -15.53 -1.43 -12.51
N ARG A 102 -14.54 -0.52 -12.68
CA ARG A 102 -13.14 -0.87 -12.92
C ARG A 102 -12.34 -0.79 -11.65
N SER A 103 -12.05 -1.94 -11.07
CA SER A 103 -11.26 -2.07 -9.84
C SER A 103 -11.68 -1.06 -8.75
N PRO A 104 -12.95 -1.07 -8.30
CA PRO A 104 -13.44 -0.06 -7.37
C PRO A 104 -12.62 0.04 -6.08
N MET A 105 -12.28 -1.10 -5.46
CA MET A 105 -11.49 -1.10 -4.23
C MET A 105 -10.05 -0.64 -4.49
N GLU A 106 -9.38 -1.15 -5.51
CA GLU A 106 -7.99 -0.80 -5.78
C GLU A 106 -7.84 0.68 -6.18
N SER A 107 -8.83 1.22 -6.90
CA SER A 107 -8.89 2.64 -7.24
C SER A 107 -9.13 3.51 -5.99
N HIS A 108 -9.96 3.05 -5.05
CA HIS A 108 -10.18 3.69 -3.76
C HIS A 108 -8.91 3.73 -2.90
N HIS A 109 -8.24 2.59 -2.71
CA HIS A 109 -6.98 2.47 -1.98
C HIS A 109 -5.93 3.45 -2.52
N CYS A 110 -5.79 3.50 -3.84
CA CYS A 110 -4.88 4.40 -4.54
C CYS A 110 -5.28 5.87 -4.32
N SER A 111 -6.56 6.22 -4.53
CA SER A 111 -7.04 7.60 -4.35
C SER A 111 -6.81 8.09 -2.92
N LEU A 112 -7.19 7.28 -1.92
CA LEU A 112 -7.05 7.64 -0.51
C LEU A 112 -5.60 7.93 -0.15
N THR A 113 -4.66 7.12 -0.65
CA THR A 113 -3.22 7.28 -0.43
C THR A 113 -2.71 8.68 -0.78
N PHE A 114 -3.16 9.25 -1.90
CA PHE A 114 -2.71 10.57 -2.37
C PHE A 114 -3.54 11.74 -1.80
N THR A 115 -4.51 11.46 -0.94
CA THR A 115 -5.35 12.45 -0.25
C THR A 115 -5.22 12.40 1.27
N THR A 116 -4.43 11.45 1.79
CA THR A 116 -4.10 11.28 3.22
C THR A 116 -2.96 12.21 3.61
#